data_AF-A0A2N5TG76-F1
#
_entry.id   AF-A0A2N5TG76-F1
#
_cell.length_a   1.000
_cell.length_b   1.000
_cell.length_c   1.000
_cell.angle_alpha   90.00
_cell.angle_beta   90.00
_cell.angle_gamma   90.00
#
_symmetry.space_group_name_H-M   'P 1'
#
loop_
_entity.id
_entity.type
_entity.pdbx_description
1 polymer ?
#
loop_
_entity_poly.entity_id
_entity_poly.type
_entity_poly.pdbx_seq_one_letter_code
_entity_poly.pdbx_strand_id
1 'polypeptide(L)'
;MDGGSPVYCPTPTEYDFPTEPDHTYEEEESCLRRPARVVPVAIDYCLFVQVLGLAETHHIWTGTSPVWRLLAPPKNPARLNMDLQGITWKKCQEDVYEHIVSGNALLKSYIQRTNHHQETSWFGHINGNKLYGGHDGKGVQILDHLQFLDFSPRAYNAYPCDIKI
;
A
#
# COMPACT_ATOMS: atom_id res chain seq x y z
N MET A 1 -56.25 -2.66 64.70
CA MET A 1 -56.52 -2.70 63.25
C MET A 1 -56.26 -1.31 62.74
N ASP A 2 -55.13 -1.10 62.09
CA ASP A 2 -54.95 0.03 61.18
C ASP A 2 -53.93 -0.43 60.13
N GLY A 3 -54.40 -0.48 58.88
CA GLY A 3 -53.68 -1.03 57.75
C GLY A 3 -52.89 0.06 57.04
N GLY A 4 -51.60 -0.15 56.90
CA GLY A 4 -50.74 0.64 56.03
C GLY A 4 -49.73 -0.26 55.34
N SER A 5 -49.97 -0.60 54.07
CA SER A 5 -48.96 -1.23 53.21
C SER A 5 -47.85 -0.22 52.89
N PRO A 6 -46.57 -0.58 53.01
CA PRO A 6 -45.53 0.15 52.31
C PRO A 6 -45.55 -0.22 50.83
N VAL A 7 -45.56 0.81 49.98
CA VAL A 7 -45.41 0.71 48.53
C VAL A 7 -44.03 0.15 48.22
N TYR A 8 -43.98 -1.05 47.61
CA TYR A 8 -42.76 -1.58 47.02
C TYR A 8 -42.41 -0.73 45.79
N CYS A 9 -41.32 0.03 45.86
CA CYS A 9 -40.66 0.55 44.66
C CYS A 9 -39.94 -0.63 43.98
N PRO A 10 -40.22 -0.97 42.71
CA PRO A 10 -39.36 -1.91 42.01
C PRO A 10 -38.03 -1.22 41.73
N THR A 11 -36.94 -1.87 42.11
CA THR A 11 -35.59 -1.55 41.65
C THR A 11 -35.56 -1.61 40.12
N PRO A 12 -34.91 -0.65 39.41
CA PRO A 12 -34.77 -0.75 37.97
C PRO A 12 -33.94 -1.99 37.64
N THR A 13 -34.53 -2.82 36.78
CA THR A 13 -33.95 -4.00 36.13
C THR A 13 -32.54 -3.70 35.63
N GLU A 14 -31.65 -4.69 35.80
CA GLU A 14 -30.36 -4.80 35.12
C GLU A 14 -30.45 -4.22 33.70
N TYR A 15 -29.69 -3.15 33.47
CA TYR A 15 -29.39 -2.71 32.12
C TYR A 15 -28.52 -3.78 31.49
N ASP A 16 -29.15 -4.65 30.72
CA ASP A 16 -28.49 -5.57 29.80
C ASP A 16 -27.86 -4.70 28.71
N PHE A 17 -26.60 -4.28 28.94
CA PHE A 17 -25.80 -3.67 27.88
C PHE A 17 -25.61 -4.76 26.82
N PRO A 18 -26.04 -4.54 25.56
CA PRO A 18 -25.60 -5.41 24.48
C PRO A 18 -24.09 -5.35 24.48
N THR A 19 -23.45 -6.46 24.82
CA THR A 19 -22.01 -6.65 24.57
C THR A 19 -21.89 -6.64 23.05
N GLU A 20 -21.52 -5.49 22.49
CA GLU A 20 -21.09 -5.47 21.10
C GLU A 20 -19.97 -6.50 20.97
N PRO A 21 -20.05 -7.44 20.01
CA PRO A 21 -18.97 -8.37 19.79
C PRO A 21 -17.71 -7.57 19.50
N ASP A 22 -16.72 -7.77 20.35
CA ASP A 22 -15.46 -7.05 20.35
C ASP A 22 -14.58 -7.53 19.18
N HIS A 23 -14.98 -7.14 17.96
CA HIS A 23 -14.30 -7.55 16.73
C HIS A 23 -12.87 -7.01 16.61
N THR A 24 -12.49 -6.07 17.48
CA THR A 24 -11.19 -5.41 17.48
C THR A 24 -10.07 -6.32 18.00
N TYR A 25 -10.36 -7.31 18.85
CA TYR A 25 -9.36 -8.12 19.57
C TYR A 25 -8.91 -9.34 18.75
N GLU A 26 -9.84 -9.91 17.98
CA GLU A 26 -9.58 -11.05 17.08
C GLU A 26 -8.67 -10.65 15.91
N GLU A 27 -8.82 -9.44 15.36
CA GLU A 27 -7.96 -8.94 14.27
C GLU A 27 -6.52 -8.74 14.76
N GLU A 28 -6.34 -8.17 15.96
CA GLU A 28 -5.04 -7.94 16.59
C GLU A 28 -4.32 -9.26 16.94
N GLU A 29 -5.00 -10.25 17.52
CA GLU A 29 -4.41 -11.57 17.76
C GLU A 29 -4.05 -12.30 16.45
N SER A 30 -4.83 -12.11 15.38
CA SER A 30 -4.53 -12.74 14.08
C SER A 30 -3.24 -12.20 13.46
N CYS A 31 -2.95 -10.92 13.65
CA CYS A 31 -1.72 -10.28 13.20
C CYS A 31 -0.48 -10.84 13.92
N LEU A 32 -0.61 -11.20 15.20
CA LEU A 32 0.48 -11.80 15.99
C LEU A 32 0.78 -13.27 15.61
N ARG A 33 -0.16 -13.96 14.94
CA ARG A 33 -0.02 -15.38 14.57
C ARG A 33 0.53 -15.63 13.18
N ARG A 34 0.73 -14.59 12.37
CA ARG A 34 1.27 -14.77 11.03
C ARG A 34 2.76 -14.43 11.04
N PRO A 35 3.65 -15.36 10.65
CA PRO A 35 5.07 -15.05 10.58
C PRO A 35 5.33 -14.07 9.45
N ALA A 36 6.28 -13.15 9.67
CA ALA A 36 6.84 -12.32 8.61
C ALA A 36 7.27 -13.21 7.44
N ARG A 37 6.78 -12.89 6.23
CA ARG A 37 7.09 -13.65 5.02
C ARG A 37 7.57 -12.68 3.98
N VAL A 38 8.85 -12.81 3.63
CA VAL A 38 9.42 -12.12 2.48
C VAL A 38 8.89 -12.81 1.22
N VAL A 39 8.10 -12.08 0.43
CA VAL A 39 7.54 -12.57 -0.83
C VAL A 39 8.09 -11.78 -2.01
N PRO A 40 8.32 -12.43 -3.17
CA PRO A 40 8.78 -11.75 -4.37
C PRO A 40 7.61 -11.07 -5.08
N VAL A 41 7.57 -9.74 -5.05
CA VAL A 41 6.56 -8.89 -5.70
C VAL A 41 7.09 -8.41 -7.05
N ALA A 42 6.29 -8.53 -8.11
CA ALA A 42 6.64 -7.95 -9.40
C ALA A 42 6.28 -6.47 -9.42
N ILE A 43 7.22 -5.62 -9.84
CA ILE A 43 7.02 -4.18 -9.96
C ILE A 43 6.80 -3.85 -11.44
N ASP A 44 5.66 -3.27 -11.76
CA ASP A 44 5.35 -2.75 -13.10
C ASP A 44 5.25 -1.23 -13.03
N TYR A 45 5.70 -0.51 -14.06
CA TYR A 45 5.68 0.94 -14.02
C TYR A 45 5.65 1.60 -15.41
N CYS A 46 5.12 2.81 -15.43
CA CYS A 46 5.09 3.69 -16.59
C CYS A 46 5.41 5.10 -16.09
N LEU A 47 6.67 5.52 -16.22
CA LEU A 47 7.13 6.82 -15.73
C LEU A 47 7.40 7.76 -16.89
N PHE A 48 6.78 8.94 -16.88
CA PHE A 48 7.08 10.02 -17.80
C PHE A 48 8.07 10.97 -17.15
N VAL A 49 9.28 11.03 -17.69
CA VAL A 49 10.34 11.90 -17.17
C VAL A 49 10.71 12.96 -18.20
N GLN A 50 10.88 14.19 -17.73
CA GLN A 50 11.33 15.29 -18.57
C GLN A 50 12.86 15.36 -18.52
N VAL A 51 13.51 15.13 -19.66
CA VAL A 51 14.98 15.11 -19.75
C VAL A 51 15.49 16.39 -20.40
N LEU A 52 16.41 17.05 -19.71
CA LEU A 52 17.15 18.20 -20.21
C LEU A 52 18.43 17.71 -20.90
N GLY A 53 18.65 18.14 -22.14
CA GLY A 53 19.93 17.99 -22.81
C GLY A 53 20.97 18.90 -22.14
N LEU A 54 22.00 18.31 -21.55
CA LEU A 54 23.14 19.04 -21.02
C LEU A 54 24.34 18.85 -21.95
N ALA A 55 25.13 19.91 -22.14
CA ALA A 55 26.40 19.80 -22.86
C ALA A 55 27.38 18.97 -22.05
N GLU A 56 27.97 17.95 -22.66
CA GLU A 56 28.87 16.98 -22.01
C GLU A 56 30.04 17.63 -21.26
N THR A 57 30.48 18.79 -21.71
CA THR A 57 31.71 19.42 -21.20
C THR A 57 31.51 20.27 -19.95
N HIS A 58 30.29 20.72 -19.65
CA HIS A 58 30.06 21.67 -18.54
C HIS A 58 28.76 21.47 -17.77
N HIS A 59 27.95 20.45 -18.09
CA HIS A 59 26.57 20.32 -17.59
C HIS A 59 25.73 21.61 -17.79
N ILE A 60 26.11 22.43 -18.78
CA ILE A 60 25.41 23.65 -19.14
C ILE A 60 24.23 23.23 -20.03
N TRP A 61 23.06 23.77 -19.73
CA TRP A 61 21.88 23.57 -20.56
C TRP A 61 22.15 24.08 -21.97
N THR A 62 21.95 23.22 -22.97
CA THR A 62 22.24 23.52 -24.38
C THR A 62 21.22 24.47 -25.02
N GLY A 63 20.23 24.96 -24.27
CA GLY A 63 19.09 25.70 -24.79
C GLY A 63 18.08 24.83 -25.52
N THR A 64 18.27 23.51 -25.55
CA THR A 64 17.28 22.60 -26.15
C THR A 64 16.07 22.45 -25.26
N SER A 65 14.88 22.50 -25.85
CA SER A 65 13.63 22.21 -25.15
C SER A 65 13.70 20.84 -24.45
N PRO A 66 13.17 20.73 -23.23
CA PRO A 66 13.14 19.46 -22.54
C PRO A 66 12.33 18.42 -23.33
N VAL A 67 12.80 17.18 -23.36
CA VAL A 67 12.15 16.09 -24.09
C VAL A 67 11.52 15.13 -23.08
N TRP A 68 10.25 14.80 -23.28
CA TRP A 68 9.57 13.76 -22.51
C TRP A 68 10.05 12.38 -22.92
N ARG A 69 10.40 11.55 -21.94
CA ARG A 69 10.75 10.15 -22.14
C ARG A 69 9.87 9.26 -21.29
N LEU A 70 9.45 8.14 -21.88
CA LEU A 70 8.79 7.05 -21.17
C LEU A 70 9.84 6.08 -20.64
N LEU A 71 9.81 5.79 -19.35
CA LEU A 71 10.53 4.70 -18.72
C LEU A 71 9.53 3.60 -18.34
N ALA A 72 9.84 2.39 -18.73
CA ALA A 72 9.08 1.19 -18.42
C ALA A 72 10.05 0.09 -17.94
N PRO A 73 9.57 -0.94 -17.22
CA PRO A 73 10.40 -2.05 -16.80
C PRO A 73 11.10 -2.73 -17.99
N PRO A 74 12.31 -3.26 -17.79
CA PRO A 74 12.93 -4.12 -18.79
C PRO A 74 12.11 -5.40 -19.00
N LYS A 75 12.34 -6.12 -20.11
CA LYS A 75 11.73 -7.44 -20.31
C LYS A 75 12.21 -8.38 -19.19
N ASN A 76 11.27 -8.86 -18.37
CA ASN A 76 11.49 -9.64 -17.15
C ASN A 76 12.22 -8.87 -16.04
N PRO A 77 11.55 -7.89 -15.38
CA PRO A 77 12.15 -7.17 -14.27
C PRO A 77 12.44 -8.12 -13.11
N ALA A 78 13.48 -7.79 -12.34
CA ALA A 78 13.73 -8.46 -11.06
C ALA A 78 12.51 -8.26 -10.15
N ARG A 79 12.19 -9.27 -9.33
CA ARG A 79 11.14 -9.13 -8.33
C ARG A 79 11.71 -8.43 -7.09
N LEU A 80 10.92 -7.57 -6.48
CA LEU A 80 11.25 -6.92 -5.22
C LEU A 80 10.77 -7.80 -4.06
N ASN A 81 11.71 -8.25 -3.25
CA ASN A 81 11.40 -9.03 -2.06
C ASN A 81 10.88 -8.10 -0.96
N MET A 82 9.64 -8.30 -0.53
CA MET A 82 9.00 -7.48 0.50
C MET A 82 8.42 -8.34 1.62
N ASP A 83 8.56 -7.88 2.86
CA ASP A 83 7.76 -8.37 3.98
C ASP A 83 6.42 -7.65 4.01
N LEU A 84 5.42 -8.22 3.36
CA LEU A 84 4.09 -7.60 3.25
C LEU A 84 3.37 -7.43 4.60
N GLN A 85 3.81 -8.08 5.68
CA GLN A 85 3.19 -7.86 6.99
C GLN A 85 3.86 -6.75 7.79
N GLY A 86 5.18 -6.66 7.73
CA GLY A 86 5.94 -5.67 8.49
C GLY A 86 6.15 -4.34 7.77
N ILE A 87 5.92 -4.27 6.45
CA ILE A 87 6.22 -3.07 5.68
C ILE A 87 5.16 -1.98 5.85
N THR A 88 5.61 -0.75 6.06
CA THR A 88 4.72 0.42 6.06
C THR A 88 4.47 0.90 4.63
N TRP A 89 3.39 1.65 4.39
CA TRP A 89 3.11 2.18 3.06
C TRP A 89 4.27 3.05 2.54
N LYS A 90 4.76 3.97 3.37
CA LYS A 90 5.92 4.81 3.04
C LYS A 90 7.15 3.97 2.68
N LYS A 91 7.46 2.93 3.46
CA LYS A 91 8.62 2.07 3.20
C LYS A 91 8.44 1.26 1.92
N CYS A 92 7.23 0.78 1.63
CA CYS A 92 6.90 0.13 0.36
C CYS A 92 7.19 1.04 -0.83
N GLN A 93 6.75 2.30 -0.77
CA GLN A 93 7.02 3.27 -1.84
C GLN A 93 8.52 3.53 -2.01
N GLU A 94 9.24 3.73 -0.91
CA GLU A 94 10.70 3.93 -0.91
C GLU A 94 11.44 2.74 -1.53
N ASP A 95 11.07 1.51 -1.18
CA ASP A 95 11.70 0.28 -1.68
C ASP A 95 11.40 0.06 -3.16
N VAL A 96 10.17 0.34 -3.62
CA VAL A 96 9.82 0.30 -5.05
C VAL A 96 10.65 1.28 -5.84
N TYR A 97 10.80 2.51 -5.36
CA TYR A 97 11.62 3.49 -6.06
C TYR A 97 13.09 3.11 -6.08
N GLU A 98 13.65 2.65 -4.95
CA GLU A 98 15.01 2.15 -4.90
C GLU A 98 15.25 1.01 -5.90
N HIS A 99 14.26 0.12 -6.04
CA HIS A 99 14.27 -0.95 -7.02
C HIS A 99 14.25 -0.43 -8.48
N ILE A 100 13.40 0.55 -8.79
CA ILE A 100 13.29 1.13 -10.14
C ILE A 100 14.57 1.87 -10.54
N VAL A 101 15.16 2.64 -9.63
CA VAL A 101 16.28 3.54 -9.97
C VAL A 101 17.64 2.85 -9.97
N SER A 102 17.77 1.70 -9.31
CA SER A 102 18.95 0.80 -9.32
C SER A 102 20.30 1.50 -9.57
N GLY A 103 20.70 2.36 -8.62
CA GLY A 103 21.99 3.06 -8.65
C GLY A 103 22.05 4.37 -9.44
N ASN A 104 20.97 4.78 -10.13
CA ASN A 104 20.89 6.07 -10.78
C ASN A 104 20.49 7.18 -9.79
N ALA A 105 21.48 7.88 -9.23
CA ALA A 105 21.28 8.92 -8.22
C ALA A 105 20.41 10.10 -8.71
N LEU A 106 20.53 10.49 -9.99
CA LEU A 106 19.74 11.58 -10.56
C LEU A 106 18.27 11.18 -10.66
N LEU A 107 17.98 10.00 -11.19
CA LEU A 107 16.62 9.48 -11.28
C LEU A 107 16.01 9.26 -9.89
N LYS A 108 16.79 8.79 -8.92
CA LYS A 108 16.38 8.67 -7.50
C LYS A 108 15.93 10.02 -6.95
N SER A 109 16.74 11.06 -7.11
CA SER A 109 16.41 12.40 -6.61
C SER A 109 15.18 13.01 -7.28
N TYR A 110 14.96 12.73 -8.57
CA TYR A 110 13.80 13.19 -9.31
C TYR A 110 12.51 12.54 -8.81
N ILE A 111 12.49 11.20 -8.74
CA ILE A 111 11.33 10.43 -8.33
C ILE A 111 10.96 10.70 -6.86
N GLN A 112 11.95 10.88 -5.99
CA GLN A 112 11.68 11.26 -4.59
C GLN A 112 10.97 12.63 -4.49
N ARG A 113 11.33 13.58 -5.36
CA ARG A 113 10.67 14.89 -5.40
C ARG A 113 9.24 14.78 -5.91
N THR A 114 8.99 14.04 -6.99
CA THR A 114 7.64 13.87 -7.55
C THR A 114 6.72 13.11 -6.58
N ASN A 115 7.24 12.14 -5.82
CA ASN A 115 6.48 11.47 -4.75
C ASN A 115 6.07 12.45 -3.64
N HIS A 116 6.96 13.38 -3.25
CA HIS A 116 6.63 14.42 -2.27
C HIS A 116 5.48 15.33 -2.75
N HIS A 117 5.36 15.53 -4.07
CA HIS A 117 4.29 16.28 -4.70
C HIS A 117 3.04 15.44 -5.02
N GLN A 118 3.01 14.15 -4.63
CA GLN A 118 1.90 13.22 -4.90
C GLN A 118 1.57 13.06 -6.40
N GLU A 119 2.57 13.15 -7.27
CA GLU A 119 2.40 13.06 -8.72
C GLU A 119 2.41 11.60 -9.25
N THR A 120 2.45 10.61 -8.34
CA THR A 120 2.50 9.18 -8.68
C THR A 120 1.24 8.46 -8.25
N SER A 121 0.63 7.72 -9.17
CA SER A 121 -0.50 6.83 -8.88
C SER A 121 0.01 5.40 -8.66
N TRP A 122 -0.51 4.75 -7.62
CA TRP A 122 -0.11 3.39 -7.22
C TRP A 122 -1.26 2.41 -7.42
N PHE A 123 -0.97 1.20 -7.91
CA PHE A 123 -2.00 0.19 -8.18
C PHE A 123 -1.55 -1.18 -7.66
N GLY A 124 -2.35 -1.78 -6.78
CA GLY A 124 -2.12 -3.13 -6.30
C GLY A 124 -2.86 -4.16 -7.16
N HIS A 125 -2.21 -5.25 -7.53
CA HIS A 125 -2.85 -6.36 -8.22
C HIS A 125 -2.50 -7.70 -7.59
N ILE A 126 -3.52 -8.53 -7.36
CA ILE A 126 -3.38 -9.89 -6.83
C ILE A 126 -4.10 -10.84 -7.78
N ASN A 127 -3.34 -11.72 -8.44
CA ASN A 127 -3.92 -12.67 -9.38
C ASN A 127 -4.99 -13.56 -8.70
N GLY A 128 -6.16 -13.70 -9.33
CA GLY A 128 -7.28 -14.49 -8.83
C GLY A 128 -8.04 -13.90 -7.62
N ASN A 129 -7.68 -12.71 -7.14
CA ASN A 129 -8.39 -12.06 -6.03
C ASN A 129 -9.64 -11.31 -6.54
N LYS A 130 -10.76 -11.39 -5.82
CA LYS A 130 -12.00 -10.71 -6.25
C LYS A 130 -11.93 -9.18 -6.15
N LEU A 131 -11.16 -8.65 -5.21
CA LEU A 131 -11.05 -7.21 -4.98
C LEU A 131 -9.88 -6.62 -5.76
N TYR A 132 -8.71 -7.26 -5.71
CA TYR A 132 -7.48 -6.76 -6.34
C TYR A 132 -7.10 -7.49 -7.64
N GLY A 133 -7.89 -8.46 -8.09
CA GLY A 133 -7.62 -9.19 -9.33
C GLY A 133 -8.14 -8.52 -10.58
N GLY A 134 -9.03 -7.53 -10.48
CA GLY A 134 -9.60 -6.74 -11.58
C GLY A 134 -10.21 -7.57 -12.71
N HIS A 135 -11.48 -7.34 -13.06
CA HIS A 135 -12.08 -8.02 -14.24
C HIS A 135 -11.33 -7.74 -15.56
N ASP A 136 -10.50 -6.70 -15.61
CA ASP A 136 -9.69 -6.26 -16.76
C ASP A 136 -8.18 -6.36 -16.53
N GLY A 137 -7.72 -6.93 -15.41
CA GLY A 137 -6.30 -7.12 -15.11
C GLY A 137 -5.50 -5.85 -14.76
N LYS A 138 -6.15 -4.70 -14.53
CA LYS A 138 -5.47 -3.41 -14.34
C LYS A 138 -5.10 -3.07 -12.89
N GLY A 139 -5.40 -3.94 -11.93
CA GLY A 139 -5.19 -3.68 -10.51
C GLY A 139 -6.16 -2.63 -9.94
N VAL A 140 -6.06 -2.36 -8.65
CA VAL A 140 -6.87 -1.38 -7.91
C VAL A 140 -5.96 -0.29 -7.38
N GLN A 141 -6.38 0.98 -7.55
CA GLN A 141 -5.60 2.11 -7.08
C GLN A 141 -5.47 2.11 -5.56
N ILE A 142 -4.26 2.33 -5.05
CA ILE A 142 -3.94 2.50 -3.63
C ILE A 142 -3.66 3.99 -3.42
N LEU A 143 -4.60 4.68 -2.78
CA LEU A 143 -4.54 6.14 -2.57
C LEU A 143 -3.77 6.52 -1.31
N ASP A 144 -3.82 5.67 -0.28
CA ASP A 144 -3.30 5.99 1.05
C ASP A 144 -2.88 4.75 1.83
N HIS A 145 -2.43 5.00 3.06
CA HIS A 145 -1.98 3.96 3.97
C HIS A 145 -3.09 2.96 4.36
N LEU A 146 -4.34 3.40 4.51
CA LEU A 146 -5.44 2.52 4.91
C LEU A 146 -5.76 1.51 3.80
N GLN A 147 -5.77 1.96 2.55
CA GLN A 147 -5.95 1.08 1.40
C GLN A 147 -4.76 0.12 1.23
N PHE A 148 -3.55 0.55 1.56
CA PHE A 148 -2.40 -0.34 1.60
C PHE A 148 -2.54 -1.41 2.70
N LEU A 149 -3.06 -1.05 3.87
CA LEU A 149 -3.34 -2.00 4.96
C LEU A 149 -4.44 -3.01 4.61
N ASP A 150 -5.36 -2.70 3.70
CA ASP A 150 -6.29 -3.69 3.15
C ASP A 150 -5.62 -4.60 2.11
N PHE A 151 -4.80 -4.01 1.22
CA PHE A 151 -4.09 -4.75 0.17
C PHE A 151 -3.07 -5.75 0.73
N SER A 152 -2.20 -5.31 1.64
CA SER A 152 -0.99 -6.04 2.02
C SER A 152 -1.27 -7.40 2.69
N PRO A 153 -2.23 -7.51 3.65
CA PRO A 153 -2.62 -8.79 4.22
C PRO A 153 -3.30 -9.72 3.21
N ARG A 154 -4.07 -9.17 2.26
CA ARG A 154 -4.69 -9.97 1.19
C ARG A 154 -3.62 -10.53 0.24
N ALA A 155 -2.64 -9.71 -0.11
CA ALA A 155 -1.50 -10.13 -0.93
C ALA A 155 -0.68 -11.21 -0.20
N TYR A 156 -0.42 -11.04 1.10
CA TYR A 156 0.22 -12.06 1.94
C TYR A 156 -0.53 -13.40 1.91
N ASN A 157 -1.85 -13.37 2.08
CA ASN A 157 -2.69 -14.57 2.10
C ASN A 157 -2.83 -15.23 0.72
N ALA A 158 -2.73 -14.45 -0.36
CA ALA A 158 -2.82 -14.96 -1.71
C ALA A 158 -1.55 -15.69 -2.17
N TYR A 159 -0.40 -15.47 -1.53
CA TYR A 159 0.84 -16.18 -1.87
C TYR A 159 0.65 -17.71 -1.75
N PRO A 160 1.01 -18.52 -2.78
CA PRO A 160 1.96 -18.24 -3.85
C PRO A 160 1.40 -17.64 -5.16
N CYS A 161 0.20 -17.07 -5.20
CA CYS A 161 -0.27 -16.34 -6.38
C CYS A 161 0.67 -15.19 -6.78
N ASP A 162 0.67 -14.84 -8.07
CA ASP A 162 1.42 -13.69 -8.57
C ASP A 162 0.84 -12.37 -8.04
N ILE A 163 1.68 -11.60 -7.36
CA ILE A 163 1.38 -10.29 -6.78
C ILE A 163 2.16 -9.22 -7.54
N LYS A 164 1.50 -8.11 -7.87
CA LYS A 164 2.11 -6.95 -8.55
C LYS A 164 1.77 -5.64 -7.85
N ILE A 165 2.70 -4.70 -7.87
CA ILE A 165 2.57 -3.31 -7.40
C ILE A 165 3.04 -2.36 -8.50
#